data_AF-A0A7C3SWG4-F1
#
_entry.id   AF-A0A7C3SWG4-F1
#
_cell.length_a   1.000
_cell.length_b   1.000
_cell.length_c   1.000
_cell.angle_alpha   90.00
_cell.angle_beta   90.00
_cell.angle_gamma   90.00
#
_symmetry.space_group_name_H-M   'P 1'
#
loop_
_entity.id
_entity.type
_entity.pdbx_description
1 polymer ?
#
loop_
_entity_poly.entity_id
_entity_poly.type
_entity_poly.pdbx_seq_one_letter_code
_entity_poly.pdbx_strand_id
1 'polypeptide(L)'
;TAYWDGGKGFTPIKVFFGEFHGHGHSIQNLYINRSEEKHVGLFGLAGPTAVFKDIGLENISVFGAYKVGALVGEMLGKGWGEVNNCYVTGSIEGINYIGGSIGYKKGGVLINNYSYCSISGENYIGGLIGYNEEGLIHKSYFNGSISATNWYCGGIVGYLSYGETANCFAMGYIEGLEKVGGIAGKNYYGTVNNSYSIAHITGSSNVGGIIGYNDSGIVANCFWDVDVSGQNWSDGGVGKSTTEMNQQNTYIGWDFLDTWSIVNECSYPWLNNILNPYLTITPNIIGMSQSEAESLIKDFGLIIGIVSEECNDSIPQGTVIRQLPEENTQSLPCSVIDFVVSSGPCFVEVPNIIGLTQSEAENIITAAGLSLGTVSEQCSEIEAGKVIGQTPEGGTQLSLGSSVNLIVSTGPCSDGEGIREGIWEGEGFIEGATEGSFEGEGTLEGNLEGMVEGTIEGEGTLEGEGISEGEVEGEYYPPHDADQNGDWEISLSELLRIIQFFNMGGYYPCPGQTEDNYCPGKLK
;
A
#
# COMPACT_ATOMS: atom_id res chain seq x y z
N THR A 1 -1.46 -18.05 -16.92
CA THR A 1 -1.75 -19.33 -17.64
C THR A 1 -1.94 -19.20 -19.15
N ALA A 2 -1.52 -18.11 -19.82
CA ALA A 2 -1.92 -17.81 -21.20
C ALA A 2 -1.51 -18.85 -22.27
N TYR A 3 -0.37 -19.53 -22.10
CA TYR A 3 0.15 -20.49 -23.08
C TYR A 3 -0.44 -21.90 -22.95
N TRP A 4 -1.24 -22.16 -21.91
CA TRP A 4 -1.86 -23.47 -21.68
C TRP A 4 -2.94 -23.79 -22.73
N ASP A 5 -3.23 -25.07 -22.93
CA ASP A 5 -4.28 -25.56 -23.85
C ASP A 5 -4.20 -24.93 -25.25
N GLY A 6 -2.99 -24.88 -25.83
CA GLY A 6 -2.76 -24.31 -27.15
C GLY A 6 -3.06 -22.81 -27.25
N GLY A 7 -2.87 -22.06 -26.15
CA GLY A 7 -3.15 -20.62 -26.09
C GLY A 7 -4.55 -20.27 -25.63
N LYS A 8 -5.40 -21.26 -25.31
CA LYS A 8 -6.72 -21.03 -24.72
C LYS A 8 -6.65 -20.75 -23.21
N GLY A 9 -5.53 -21.02 -22.57
CA GLY A 9 -5.34 -20.83 -21.15
C GLY A 9 -5.99 -21.88 -20.27
N PHE A 10 -6.24 -21.50 -19.02
CA PHE A 10 -6.77 -22.39 -17.99
C PHE A 10 -8.12 -22.97 -18.40
N THR A 11 -8.31 -24.26 -18.17
CA THR A 11 -9.60 -24.93 -18.38
C THR A 11 -10.43 -24.83 -17.11
N PRO A 12 -11.60 -24.18 -17.13
CA PRO A 12 -12.47 -24.04 -15.95
C PRO A 12 -12.67 -25.36 -15.20
N ILE A 13 -12.66 -25.30 -13.87
CA ILE A 13 -13.06 -26.44 -13.03
C ILE A 13 -14.54 -26.71 -13.29
N LYS A 14 -14.84 -27.83 -13.95
CA LYS A 14 -16.17 -28.07 -14.54
C LYS A 14 -17.30 -28.01 -13.52
N VAL A 15 -17.13 -28.68 -12.37
CA VAL A 15 -18.11 -28.70 -11.28
C VAL A 15 -17.38 -28.76 -9.94
N PHE A 16 -17.78 -27.91 -8.99
CA PHE A 16 -17.19 -27.84 -7.66
C PHE A 16 -18.28 -27.82 -6.58
N PHE A 17 -18.16 -28.68 -5.57
CA PHE A 17 -19.12 -28.78 -4.45
C PHE A 17 -18.49 -28.50 -3.08
N GLY A 18 -17.19 -28.24 -3.04
CA GLY A 18 -16.43 -28.13 -1.79
C GLY A 18 -16.31 -26.70 -1.28
N GLU A 19 -15.29 -26.49 -0.47
CA GLU A 19 -14.90 -25.17 0.04
C GLU A 19 -13.51 -24.81 -0.48
N PHE A 20 -13.35 -23.58 -0.95
CA PHE A 20 -12.09 -23.03 -1.42
C PHE A 20 -11.75 -21.80 -0.60
N HIS A 21 -10.73 -21.92 0.27
CA HIS A 21 -10.27 -20.86 1.15
C HIS A 21 -8.91 -20.36 0.66
N GLY A 22 -8.85 -19.12 0.19
CA GLY A 22 -7.62 -18.48 -0.28
C GLY A 22 -6.71 -18.01 0.85
N HIS A 23 -7.18 -17.95 2.10
CA HIS A 23 -6.41 -17.53 3.27
C HIS A 23 -5.69 -16.17 3.11
N GLY A 24 -6.29 -15.26 2.34
CA GLY A 24 -5.74 -13.93 2.05
C GLY A 24 -4.75 -13.89 0.88
N HIS A 25 -4.46 -15.03 0.24
CA HIS A 25 -3.64 -15.06 -0.97
C HIS A 25 -4.41 -14.59 -2.21
N SER A 26 -3.68 -14.33 -3.29
CA SER A 26 -4.24 -13.99 -4.59
C SER A 26 -3.73 -14.90 -5.71
N ILE A 27 -4.56 -15.09 -6.73
CA ILE A 27 -4.24 -15.74 -8.00
C ILE A 27 -4.05 -14.64 -9.04
N GLN A 28 -2.81 -14.48 -9.52
CA GLN A 28 -2.46 -13.43 -10.47
C GLN A 28 -2.39 -13.95 -11.92
N ASN A 29 -2.71 -13.11 -12.89
CA ASN A 29 -2.48 -13.40 -14.33
C ASN A 29 -3.19 -14.68 -14.84
N LEU A 30 -4.37 -14.97 -14.27
CA LEU A 30 -5.25 -16.04 -14.75
C LEU A 30 -5.81 -15.65 -16.12
N TYR A 31 -5.53 -16.48 -17.12
CA TYR A 31 -6.02 -16.33 -18.48
C TYR A 31 -6.94 -17.51 -18.82
N ILE A 32 -8.18 -17.21 -19.21
CA ILE A 32 -9.19 -18.18 -19.66
C ILE A 32 -9.80 -17.65 -20.96
N ASN A 33 -9.55 -18.32 -22.08
CA ASN A 33 -10.15 -17.99 -23.37
C ASN A 33 -11.07 -19.12 -23.82
N ARG A 34 -12.38 -18.93 -23.58
CA ARG A 34 -13.47 -19.85 -23.87
C ARG A 34 -14.63 -19.09 -24.54
N SER A 35 -14.33 -18.19 -25.48
CA SER A 35 -15.30 -17.21 -26.04
C SER A 35 -16.58 -17.79 -26.64
N GLU A 36 -16.63 -19.08 -26.94
CA GLU A 36 -17.82 -19.79 -27.46
C GLU A 36 -18.52 -20.67 -26.41
N GLU A 37 -17.93 -20.84 -25.23
CA GLU A 37 -18.40 -21.76 -24.20
C GLU A 37 -19.21 -21.06 -23.10
N LYS A 38 -19.90 -21.86 -22.31
CA LYS A 38 -20.75 -21.42 -21.21
C LYS A 38 -20.14 -21.83 -19.87
N HIS A 39 -20.54 -21.16 -18.79
CA HIS A 39 -20.08 -21.46 -17.43
C HIS A 39 -18.57 -21.25 -17.34
N VAL A 40 -18.14 -20.02 -17.62
CA VAL A 40 -16.71 -19.68 -17.72
C VAL A 40 -16.30 -18.90 -16.48
N GLY A 41 -15.25 -19.39 -15.82
CA GLY A 41 -14.63 -18.83 -14.62
C GLY A 41 -13.54 -19.78 -14.13
N LEU A 42 -12.84 -19.43 -13.05
CA LEU A 42 -11.96 -20.39 -12.37
C LEU A 42 -12.73 -21.67 -12.04
N PHE A 43 -13.96 -21.50 -11.55
CA PHE A 43 -14.96 -22.54 -11.39
C PHE A 43 -16.09 -22.33 -12.39
N GLY A 44 -16.33 -23.29 -13.28
CA GLY A 44 -17.42 -23.20 -14.24
C GLY A 44 -18.79 -23.32 -13.55
N LEU A 45 -19.01 -24.44 -12.87
CA LEU A 45 -20.20 -24.68 -12.05
C LEU A 45 -19.83 -24.87 -10.58
N ALA A 46 -20.54 -24.19 -9.70
CA ALA A 46 -20.47 -24.39 -8.27
C ALA A 46 -21.81 -24.95 -7.75
N GLY A 47 -21.73 -25.94 -6.87
CA GLY A 47 -22.88 -26.56 -6.23
C GLY A 47 -23.58 -25.64 -5.24
N PRO A 48 -24.79 -26.03 -4.77
CA PRO A 48 -25.64 -25.21 -3.90
C PRO A 48 -25.04 -24.88 -2.53
N THR A 49 -24.00 -25.59 -2.11
CA THR A 49 -23.32 -25.42 -0.82
C THR A 49 -21.85 -25.08 -0.99
N ALA A 50 -21.40 -24.77 -2.21
CA ALA A 50 -20.00 -24.45 -2.46
C ALA A 50 -19.63 -23.14 -1.75
N VAL A 51 -18.44 -23.11 -1.17
CA VAL A 51 -17.92 -21.96 -0.42
C VAL A 51 -16.64 -21.47 -1.07
N PHE A 52 -16.51 -20.15 -1.22
CA PHE A 52 -15.31 -19.48 -1.69
C PHE A 52 -15.00 -18.34 -0.71
N LYS A 53 -13.81 -18.35 -0.10
CA LYS A 53 -13.43 -17.40 0.94
C LYS A 53 -12.02 -16.86 0.76
N ASP A 54 -11.82 -15.60 1.12
CA ASP A 54 -10.51 -14.99 1.34
C ASP A 54 -9.54 -15.16 0.14
N ILE A 55 -10.04 -14.98 -1.08
CA ILE A 55 -9.25 -15.15 -2.31
C ILE A 55 -9.33 -13.92 -3.22
N GLY A 56 -8.17 -13.42 -3.63
CA GLY A 56 -8.03 -12.43 -4.70
C GLY A 56 -7.82 -13.06 -6.07
N LEU A 57 -8.45 -12.53 -7.12
CA LEU A 57 -8.12 -12.80 -8.51
C LEU A 57 -7.57 -11.50 -9.12
N GLU A 58 -6.27 -11.45 -9.40
CA GLU A 58 -5.58 -10.23 -9.79
C GLU A 58 -5.12 -10.27 -11.25
N ASN A 59 -5.33 -9.18 -11.96
CA ASN A 59 -4.91 -9.01 -13.36
C ASN A 59 -5.34 -10.19 -14.26
N ILE A 60 -6.59 -10.61 -14.12
CA ILE A 60 -7.16 -11.72 -14.88
C ILE A 60 -7.64 -11.27 -16.26
N SER A 61 -7.69 -12.21 -17.21
CA SER A 61 -8.30 -12.01 -18.53
C SER A 61 -9.19 -13.20 -18.85
N VAL A 62 -10.51 -13.00 -18.82
CA VAL A 62 -11.51 -14.07 -19.00
C VAL A 62 -12.43 -13.75 -20.18
N PHE A 63 -12.48 -14.67 -21.15
CA PHE A 63 -13.34 -14.58 -22.33
C PHE A 63 -14.31 -15.78 -22.34
N GLY A 64 -15.62 -15.52 -22.39
CA GLY A 64 -16.65 -16.56 -22.39
C GLY A 64 -17.92 -16.14 -23.14
N ALA A 65 -18.83 -17.06 -23.47
CA ALA A 65 -20.09 -16.70 -24.14
C ALA A 65 -21.22 -16.40 -23.15
N TYR A 66 -21.58 -17.37 -22.30
CA TYR A 66 -22.73 -17.27 -21.39
C TYR A 66 -22.37 -17.66 -19.96
N LYS A 67 -22.89 -16.93 -18.97
CA LYS A 67 -22.67 -17.19 -17.54
C LYS A 67 -21.17 -17.15 -17.24
N VAL A 68 -20.62 -15.95 -17.34
CA VAL A 68 -19.20 -15.65 -17.24
C VAL A 68 -18.96 -14.87 -15.95
N GLY A 69 -18.11 -15.42 -15.09
CA GLY A 69 -17.60 -14.71 -13.91
C GLY A 69 -16.18 -15.12 -13.64
N ALA A 70 -15.32 -14.22 -13.17
CA ALA A 70 -13.92 -14.56 -12.98
C ALA A 70 -13.73 -15.71 -11.98
N LEU A 71 -14.49 -15.68 -10.88
CA LEU A 71 -14.45 -16.74 -9.87
C LEU A 71 -15.37 -17.88 -10.25
N VAL A 72 -16.66 -17.60 -10.50
CA VAL A 72 -17.66 -18.64 -10.79
C VAL A 72 -18.50 -18.29 -12.01
N GLY A 73 -18.61 -19.20 -12.98
CA GLY A 73 -19.54 -19.06 -14.10
C GLY A 73 -20.99 -19.10 -13.64
N GLU A 74 -21.38 -20.17 -12.94
CA GLU A 74 -22.71 -20.32 -12.33
C GLU A 74 -22.70 -21.04 -10.98
N MET A 75 -23.43 -20.48 -10.02
CA MET A 75 -23.79 -21.16 -8.77
C MET A 75 -25.19 -21.76 -8.87
N LEU A 76 -25.30 -23.07 -8.62
CA LEU A 76 -26.50 -23.88 -8.81
C LEU A 76 -27.34 -23.98 -7.54
N GLY A 77 -28.66 -23.87 -7.68
CA GLY A 77 -29.64 -24.27 -6.65
C GLY A 77 -29.77 -23.30 -5.46
N LYS A 78 -30.89 -23.35 -4.74
CA LYS A 78 -31.23 -22.41 -3.65
C LYS A 78 -30.52 -22.70 -2.32
N GLY A 79 -29.32 -23.27 -2.36
CA GLY A 79 -28.59 -23.67 -1.16
C GLY A 79 -27.88 -22.51 -0.46
N TRP A 80 -27.03 -22.87 0.50
CA TRP A 80 -26.33 -21.98 1.42
C TRP A 80 -24.93 -21.62 0.91
N GLY A 81 -24.68 -21.73 -0.40
CA GLY A 81 -23.40 -21.40 -1.01
C GLY A 81 -22.99 -19.96 -0.71
N GLU A 82 -21.69 -19.75 -0.50
CA GLU A 82 -21.15 -18.50 0.02
C GLU A 82 -19.94 -18.08 -0.81
N VAL A 83 -19.91 -16.81 -1.23
CA VAL A 83 -18.71 -16.14 -1.76
C VAL A 83 -18.43 -14.97 -0.84
N ASN A 84 -17.35 -15.04 -0.06
CA ASN A 84 -17.10 -14.10 1.02
C ASN A 84 -15.65 -13.61 1.04
N ASN A 85 -15.46 -12.30 1.14
CA ASN A 85 -14.13 -11.69 1.20
C ASN A 85 -13.25 -12.06 0.00
N CYS A 86 -13.85 -12.05 -1.19
CA CYS A 86 -13.13 -12.28 -2.44
C CYS A 86 -13.09 -11.00 -3.26
N TYR A 87 -12.07 -10.87 -4.10
CA TYR A 87 -11.98 -9.75 -5.03
C TYR A 87 -11.46 -10.12 -6.39
N VAL A 88 -11.77 -9.29 -7.38
CA VAL A 88 -11.38 -9.50 -8.77
C VAL A 88 -10.90 -8.21 -9.43
N THR A 89 -9.73 -8.25 -10.08
CA THR A 89 -9.20 -7.18 -10.94
C THR A 89 -8.78 -7.75 -12.29
N GLY A 90 -8.86 -6.95 -13.35
CA GLY A 90 -8.53 -7.38 -14.73
C GLY A 90 -9.68 -7.16 -15.70
N SER A 91 -9.78 -7.99 -16.74
CA SER A 91 -10.78 -7.87 -17.81
C SER A 91 -11.64 -9.12 -17.96
N ILE A 92 -12.94 -8.90 -18.21
CA ILE A 92 -13.90 -9.96 -18.49
C ILE A 92 -14.70 -9.56 -19.72
N GLU A 93 -14.73 -10.43 -20.72
CA GLU A 93 -15.50 -10.27 -21.93
C GLU A 93 -16.47 -11.46 -22.10
N GLY A 94 -17.72 -11.16 -22.40
CA GLY A 94 -18.63 -12.18 -22.88
C GLY A 94 -19.89 -11.66 -23.55
N ILE A 95 -20.90 -12.51 -23.71
CA ILE A 95 -22.14 -12.14 -24.41
C ILE A 95 -23.27 -11.89 -23.41
N ASN A 96 -23.59 -12.87 -22.56
CA ASN A 96 -24.73 -12.78 -21.64
C ASN A 96 -24.43 -13.32 -20.25
N TYR A 97 -25.02 -12.72 -19.22
CA TYR A 97 -24.88 -13.11 -17.81
C TYR A 97 -23.41 -13.00 -17.35
N ILE A 98 -22.93 -11.77 -17.26
CA ILE A 98 -21.53 -11.46 -17.01
C ILE A 98 -21.41 -10.74 -15.67
N GLY A 99 -20.62 -11.27 -14.76
CA GLY A 99 -20.32 -10.66 -13.46
C GLY A 99 -18.83 -10.57 -13.23
N GLY A 100 -18.37 -9.55 -12.50
CA GLY A 100 -16.97 -9.50 -12.04
C GLY A 100 -16.59 -10.76 -11.26
N SER A 101 -17.45 -11.19 -10.35
CA SER A 101 -17.26 -12.40 -9.54
C SER A 101 -18.03 -13.59 -10.08
N ILE A 102 -19.35 -13.44 -10.31
CA ILE A 102 -20.25 -14.54 -10.64
C ILE A 102 -21.11 -14.21 -11.87
N GLY A 103 -21.13 -15.06 -12.89
CA GLY A 103 -22.00 -14.84 -14.05
C GLY A 103 -23.49 -14.99 -13.73
N TYR A 104 -23.86 -16.12 -13.12
CA TYR A 104 -25.23 -16.42 -12.71
C TYR A 104 -25.26 -17.03 -11.30
N LYS A 105 -25.99 -16.41 -10.37
CA LYS A 105 -26.14 -16.91 -9.01
C LYS A 105 -27.58 -17.29 -8.73
N LYS A 106 -27.84 -18.57 -8.45
CA LYS A 106 -29.13 -19.03 -7.91
C LYS A 106 -29.00 -19.22 -6.40
N GLY A 107 -29.75 -18.46 -5.58
CA GLY A 107 -29.66 -18.56 -4.11
C GLY A 107 -28.28 -18.18 -3.54
N GLY A 108 -27.96 -18.64 -2.33
CA GLY A 108 -26.68 -18.34 -1.68
C GLY A 108 -26.44 -16.85 -1.35
N VAL A 109 -25.23 -16.58 -0.87
CA VAL A 109 -24.81 -15.25 -0.39
C VAL A 109 -23.49 -14.85 -1.04
N LEU A 110 -23.43 -13.62 -1.57
CA LEU A 110 -22.20 -12.92 -1.89
C LEU A 110 -22.03 -11.78 -0.88
N ILE A 111 -20.96 -11.78 -0.08
CA ILE A 111 -20.78 -10.83 1.02
C ILE A 111 -19.33 -10.36 1.17
N ASN A 112 -19.08 -9.07 1.43
CA ASN A 112 -17.72 -8.54 1.59
C ASN A 112 -16.85 -8.69 0.33
N ASN A 113 -17.43 -8.55 -0.87
CA ASN A 113 -16.68 -8.71 -2.11
C ASN A 113 -16.51 -7.39 -2.83
N TYR A 114 -15.47 -7.32 -3.66
CA TYR A 114 -15.29 -6.17 -4.53
C TYR A 114 -14.69 -6.52 -5.89
N SER A 115 -14.96 -5.68 -6.89
CA SER A 115 -14.38 -5.84 -8.21
C SER A 115 -13.92 -4.50 -8.77
N TYR A 116 -12.73 -4.52 -9.36
CA TYR A 116 -12.12 -3.45 -10.15
C TYR A 116 -12.00 -3.84 -11.63
N CYS A 117 -12.89 -4.71 -12.11
CA CYS A 117 -12.81 -5.24 -13.47
C CYS A 117 -13.26 -4.23 -14.52
N SER A 118 -12.67 -4.35 -15.71
CA SER A 118 -13.28 -3.89 -16.96
C SER A 118 -14.13 -5.03 -17.54
N ILE A 119 -15.41 -4.78 -17.73
CA ILE A 119 -16.39 -5.80 -18.14
C ILE A 119 -17.10 -5.36 -19.42
N SER A 120 -17.08 -6.21 -20.44
CA SER A 120 -17.77 -5.97 -21.72
C SER A 120 -18.72 -7.12 -22.09
N GLY A 121 -19.85 -6.76 -22.70
CA GLY A 121 -20.76 -7.74 -23.31
C GLY A 121 -22.08 -7.16 -23.81
N GLU A 122 -23.11 -8.00 -23.91
CA GLU A 122 -24.41 -7.60 -24.46
C GLU A 122 -25.49 -7.43 -23.39
N ASN A 123 -25.88 -8.51 -22.68
CA ASN A 123 -26.99 -8.48 -21.73
C ASN A 123 -26.64 -9.04 -20.34
N TYR A 124 -27.39 -8.58 -19.33
CA TYR A 124 -27.28 -9.06 -17.96
C TYR A 124 -25.85 -8.91 -17.42
N ILE A 125 -25.36 -7.67 -17.42
CA ILE A 125 -23.99 -7.34 -17.00
C ILE A 125 -24.03 -6.67 -15.63
N GLY A 126 -23.32 -7.25 -14.67
CA GLY A 126 -23.13 -6.70 -13.34
C GLY A 126 -21.66 -6.54 -12.99
N GLY A 127 -21.30 -5.51 -12.23
CA GLY A 127 -19.94 -5.38 -11.73
C GLY A 127 -19.52 -6.53 -10.80
N LEU A 128 -20.46 -7.14 -10.07
CA LEU A 128 -20.21 -8.33 -9.25
C LEU A 128 -20.95 -9.56 -9.77
N ILE A 129 -22.25 -9.43 -10.06
CA ILE A 129 -23.10 -10.55 -10.50
C ILE A 129 -23.88 -10.20 -11.77
N GLY A 130 -23.79 -11.00 -12.82
CA GLY A 130 -24.60 -10.79 -14.04
C GLY A 130 -26.10 -10.94 -13.79
N TYR A 131 -26.50 -12.08 -13.22
CA TYR A 131 -27.89 -12.37 -12.83
C TYR A 131 -27.97 -13.01 -11.46
N ASN A 132 -28.77 -12.41 -10.58
CA ASN A 132 -29.06 -12.89 -9.24
C ASN A 132 -30.49 -13.45 -9.18
N GLU A 133 -30.63 -14.77 -9.21
CA GLU A 133 -31.88 -15.50 -9.02
C GLU A 133 -32.02 -15.93 -7.56
N GLU A 134 -32.71 -15.13 -6.76
CA GLU A 134 -32.83 -15.34 -5.32
C GLU A 134 -31.46 -15.26 -4.60
N GLY A 135 -31.49 -15.07 -3.28
CA GLY A 135 -30.27 -14.93 -2.48
C GLY A 135 -29.72 -13.49 -2.41
N LEU A 136 -28.61 -13.35 -1.69
CA LEU A 136 -28.18 -12.07 -1.11
C LEU A 136 -26.88 -11.55 -1.74
N ILE A 137 -26.79 -10.24 -1.94
CA ILE A 137 -25.57 -9.51 -2.30
C ILE A 137 -25.37 -8.41 -1.26
N HIS A 138 -24.48 -8.64 -0.29
CA HIS A 138 -24.34 -7.76 0.87
C HIS A 138 -22.94 -7.16 0.98
N LYS A 139 -22.83 -5.95 1.54
CA LYS A 139 -21.54 -5.37 1.96
C LYS A 139 -20.47 -5.49 0.87
N SER A 140 -20.82 -5.13 -0.36
CA SER A 140 -19.95 -5.37 -1.52
C SER A 140 -19.98 -4.18 -2.47
N TYR A 141 -18.89 -3.95 -3.20
CA TYR A 141 -18.81 -2.81 -4.11
C TYR A 141 -18.17 -3.12 -5.46
N PHE A 142 -18.44 -2.24 -6.42
CA PHE A 142 -17.79 -2.24 -7.72
C PHE A 142 -17.12 -0.90 -7.98
N ASN A 143 -15.89 -0.92 -8.47
CA ASN A 143 -15.15 0.26 -8.91
C ASN A 143 -14.36 -0.07 -10.18
N GLY A 144 -15.03 -0.06 -11.32
CA GLY A 144 -14.42 -0.40 -12.60
C GLY A 144 -15.17 0.21 -13.77
N SER A 145 -15.06 -0.41 -14.94
CA SER A 145 -15.78 0.01 -16.15
C SER A 145 -16.66 -1.09 -16.68
N ILE A 146 -17.90 -0.77 -17.02
CA ILE A 146 -18.83 -1.69 -17.69
C ILE A 146 -19.22 -1.09 -19.05
N SER A 147 -19.18 -1.90 -20.10
CA SER A 147 -19.70 -1.57 -21.43
C SER A 147 -20.68 -2.66 -21.89
N ALA A 148 -21.97 -2.34 -21.84
CA ALA A 148 -23.06 -3.23 -22.25
C ALA A 148 -23.70 -2.72 -23.54
N THR A 149 -23.75 -3.56 -24.58
CA THR A 149 -24.31 -3.15 -25.88
C THR A 149 -25.82 -3.34 -26.00
N ASN A 150 -26.48 -3.94 -24.99
CA ASN A 150 -27.91 -4.23 -25.00
C ASN A 150 -28.57 -4.01 -23.61
N TRP A 151 -29.36 -4.96 -23.10
CA TRP A 151 -30.21 -4.75 -21.93
C TRP A 151 -29.57 -5.13 -20.59
N TYR A 152 -30.02 -4.47 -19.53
CA TYR A 152 -29.78 -4.85 -18.13
C TYR A 152 -28.31 -4.74 -17.73
N CYS A 153 -27.87 -3.51 -17.51
CA CYS A 153 -26.53 -3.18 -17.04
C CYS A 153 -26.60 -2.57 -15.64
N GLY A 154 -25.94 -3.18 -14.66
CA GLY A 154 -25.91 -2.71 -13.28
C GLY A 154 -24.50 -2.63 -12.72
N GLY A 155 -24.20 -1.62 -11.92
CA GLY A 155 -22.88 -1.54 -11.27
C GLY A 155 -22.62 -2.69 -10.30
N ILE A 156 -23.64 -3.21 -9.61
CA ILE A 156 -23.52 -4.39 -8.74
C ILE A 156 -24.07 -5.63 -9.42
N VAL A 157 -25.32 -5.54 -9.90
CA VAL A 157 -26.04 -6.67 -10.47
C VAL A 157 -26.78 -6.32 -11.76
N GLY A 158 -26.57 -7.07 -12.83
CA GLY A 158 -27.28 -6.81 -14.09
C GLY A 158 -28.80 -6.98 -13.95
N TYR A 159 -29.22 -8.11 -13.41
CA TYR A 159 -30.63 -8.43 -13.14
C TYR A 159 -30.81 -9.06 -11.76
N LEU A 160 -31.60 -8.42 -10.92
CA LEU A 160 -32.00 -8.91 -9.60
C LEU A 160 -33.41 -9.52 -9.68
N SER A 161 -33.55 -10.80 -9.34
CA SER A 161 -34.81 -11.55 -9.37
C SER A 161 -35.09 -12.15 -8.00
N TYR A 162 -36.10 -11.65 -7.26
CA TYR A 162 -36.49 -12.15 -5.92
C TYR A 162 -35.37 -12.17 -4.85
N GLY A 163 -34.22 -11.55 -5.11
CA GLY A 163 -33.09 -11.48 -4.18
C GLY A 163 -33.02 -10.16 -3.41
N GLU A 164 -31.98 -10.01 -2.60
CA GLU A 164 -31.69 -8.77 -1.87
C GLU A 164 -30.28 -8.26 -2.21
N THR A 165 -30.16 -6.97 -2.47
CA THR A 165 -28.89 -6.25 -2.60
C THR A 165 -28.83 -5.17 -1.53
N ALA A 166 -27.99 -5.38 -0.51
CA ALA A 166 -27.97 -4.56 0.70
C ALA A 166 -26.58 -4.06 1.06
N ASN A 167 -26.47 -2.82 1.49
CA ASN A 167 -25.19 -2.24 1.90
C ASN A 167 -24.13 -2.32 0.79
N CYS A 168 -24.50 -1.95 -0.43
CA CYS A 168 -23.63 -2.04 -1.59
C CYS A 168 -23.41 -0.68 -2.23
N PHE A 169 -22.29 -0.51 -2.94
CA PHE A 169 -22.08 0.71 -3.68
C PHE A 169 -21.31 0.53 -4.99
N ALA A 170 -21.60 1.40 -5.96
CA ALA A 170 -20.95 1.36 -7.26
C ALA A 170 -20.27 2.69 -7.59
N MET A 171 -19.07 2.58 -8.15
CA MET A 171 -18.21 3.65 -8.62
C MET A 171 -17.75 3.36 -10.05
N GLY A 172 -17.00 4.30 -10.63
CA GLY A 172 -16.41 4.14 -11.96
C GLY A 172 -17.37 4.49 -13.07
N TYR A 173 -17.30 3.77 -14.19
CA TYR A 173 -18.02 4.10 -15.43
C TYR A 173 -18.94 2.95 -15.83
N ILE A 174 -20.24 3.23 -15.95
CA ILE A 174 -21.25 2.23 -16.32
C ILE A 174 -21.95 2.71 -17.59
N GLU A 175 -21.59 2.12 -18.72
CA GLU A 175 -22.19 2.39 -20.02
C GLU A 175 -23.06 1.20 -20.45
N GLY A 176 -24.33 1.45 -20.77
CA GLY A 176 -25.23 0.44 -21.30
C GLY A 176 -26.20 1.01 -22.34
N LEU A 177 -26.89 0.15 -23.10
CA LEU A 177 -27.88 0.63 -24.07
C LEU A 177 -29.23 0.93 -23.41
N GLU A 178 -29.87 -0.06 -22.78
CA GLU A 178 -31.15 0.14 -22.07
C GLU A 178 -31.21 -0.54 -20.71
N LYS A 179 -31.96 0.06 -19.77
CA LYS A 179 -32.15 -0.41 -18.40
C LYS A 179 -30.81 -0.51 -17.68
N VAL A 180 -30.21 0.66 -17.52
CA VAL A 180 -28.88 0.85 -16.93
C VAL A 180 -29.07 1.47 -15.56
N GLY A 181 -28.48 0.87 -14.52
CA GLY A 181 -28.58 1.37 -13.15
C GLY A 181 -27.24 1.39 -12.43
N GLY A 182 -27.04 2.34 -11.53
CA GLY A 182 -25.84 2.38 -10.69
C GLY A 182 -25.69 1.13 -9.82
N ILE A 183 -26.78 0.60 -9.26
CA ILE A 183 -26.77 -0.67 -8.50
C ILE A 183 -27.28 -1.82 -9.36
N ALA A 184 -28.47 -1.68 -9.96
CA ALA A 184 -29.08 -2.75 -10.76
C ALA A 184 -29.67 -2.28 -12.08
N GLY A 185 -29.42 -3.04 -13.15
CA GLY A 185 -30.04 -2.79 -14.45
C GLY A 185 -31.55 -3.03 -14.41
N LYS A 186 -31.96 -4.20 -13.92
CA LYS A 186 -33.37 -4.50 -13.60
C LYS A 186 -33.52 -5.08 -12.20
N ASN A 187 -34.54 -4.60 -11.47
CA ASN A 187 -35.02 -5.18 -10.22
C ASN A 187 -36.40 -5.81 -10.44
N TYR A 188 -36.52 -7.14 -10.27
CA TYR A 188 -37.75 -7.90 -10.45
C TYR A 188 -38.14 -8.60 -9.17
N TYR A 189 -39.16 -8.09 -8.47
CA TYR A 189 -39.59 -8.58 -7.15
C TYR A 189 -38.44 -8.69 -6.11
N GLY A 190 -37.31 -8.03 -6.35
CA GLY A 190 -36.16 -7.99 -5.45
C GLY A 190 -36.18 -6.77 -4.54
N THR A 191 -35.31 -6.79 -3.54
CA THR A 191 -35.11 -5.67 -2.61
C THR A 191 -33.73 -5.07 -2.79
N VAL A 192 -33.65 -3.75 -2.92
CA VAL A 192 -32.39 -3.00 -2.90
C VAL A 192 -32.46 -2.00 -1.76
N ASN A 193 -31.56 -2.13 -0.79
CA ASN A 193 -31.59 -1.35 0.44
C ASN A 193 -30.21 -0.84 0.85
N ASN A 194 -30.20 0.31 1.52
CA ASN A 194 -29.01 0.92 2.12
C ASN A 194 -27.80 0.94 1.16
N SER A 195 -28.04 1.26 -0.10
CA SER A 195 -27.03 1.13 -1.16
C SER A 195 -26.92 2.44 -1.94
N TYR A 196 -25.75 2.74 -2.48
CA TYR A 196 -25.56 4.02 -3.15
C TYR A 196 -24.71 3.95 -4.41
N SER A 197 -24.87 4.91 -5.33
CA SER A 197 -24.04 4.99 -6.52
C SER A 197 -23.43 6.37 -6.71
N ILE A 198 -22.15 6.37 -7.03
CA ILE A 198 -21.36 7.54 -7.45
C ILE A 198 -20.66 7.24 -8.79
N ALA A 199 -21.18 6.26 -9.53
CA ALA A 199 -20.67 5.92 -10.85
C ALA A 199 -21.18 6.95 -11.87
N HIS A 200 -20.37 7.25 -12.88
CA HIS A 200 -20.83 7.95 -14.07
C HIS A 200 -21.61 6.96 -14.96
N ILE A 201 -22.87 7.27 -15.24
CA ILE A 201 -23.80 6.32 -15.89
C ILE A 201 -24.26 6.89 -17.23
N THR A 202 -24.14 6.11 -18.31
CA THR A 202 -24.62 6.48 -19.64
C THR A 202 -25.49 5.40 -20.25
N GLY A 203 -26.48 5.82 -21.04
CA GLY A 203 -27.27 4.94 -21.87
C GLY A 203 -28.36 5.67 -22.64
N SER A 204 -29.20 4.90 -23.34
CA SER A 204 -30.20 5.45 -24.28
C SER A 204 -31.64 5.39 -23.78
N SER A 205 -31.98 4.43 -22.92
CA SER A 205 -33.35 4.24 -22.42
C SER A 205 -33.37 3.62 -21.03
N ASN A 206 -34.23 4.13 -20.14
CA ASN A 206 -34.34 3.68 -18.74
C ASN A 206 -32.97 3.66 -18.03
N VAL A 207 -32.33 4.83 -17.97
CA VAL A 207 -31.02 5.02 -17.32
C VAL A 207 -31.26 5.66 -15.97
N GLY A 208 -30.95 4.96 -14.90
CA GLY A 208 -31.24 5.38 -13.53
C GLY A 208 -29.98 5.49 -12.67
N GLY A 209 -29.98 6.43 -11.73
CA GLY A 209 -28.91 6.57 -10.74
C GLY A 209 -28.71 5.35 -9.84
N ILE A 210 -29.78 4.62 -9.50
CA ILE A 210 -29.71 3.36 -8.72
C ILE A 210 -30.24 2.17 -9.55
N ILE A 211 -31.49 2.26 -10.01
CA ILE A 211 -32.15 1.19 -10.77
C ILE A 211 -32.52 1.71 -12.16
N GLY A 212 -32.16 0.96 -13.20
CA GLY A 212 -32.59 1.26 -14.57
C GLY A 212 -34.09 0.99 -14.78
N TYR A 213 -34.57 -0.17 -14.35
CA TYR A 213 -35.99 -0.53 -14.41
C TYR A 213 -36.43 -1.40 -13.22
N ASN A 214 -37.43 -0.95 -12.47
CA ASN A 214 -37.98 -1.61 -11.30
C ASN A 214 -39.36 -2.21 -11.60
N ASP A 215 -39.45 -3.52 -11.56
CA ASP A 215 -40.62 -4.32 -11.89
C ASP A 215 -41.10 -5.04 -10.63
N SER A 216 -42.00 -4.38 -9.90
CA SER A 216 -42.56 -4.86 -8.63
C SER A 216 -41.52 -5.11 -7.52
N GLY A 217 -40.32 -4.54 -7.64
CA GLY A 217 -39.28 -4.59 -6.62
C GLY A 217 -39.38 -3.45 -5.59
N ILE A 218 -38.65 -3.59 -4.48
CA ILE A 218 -38.56 -2.61 -3.40
C ILE A 218 -37.20 -1.92 -3.46
N VAL A 219 -37.18 -0.59 -3.41
CA VAL A 219 -35.95 0.20 -3.34
C VAL A 219 -36.07 1.15 -2.14
N ALA A 220 -35.24 1.00 -1.13
CA ALA A 220 -35.36 1.72 0.14
C ALA A 220 -34.01 2.23 0.66
N ASN A 221 -33.94 3.46 1.16
CA ASN A 221 -32.71 4.06 1.69
C ASN A 221 -31.52 3.99 0.71
N CYS A 222 -31.79 4.16 -0.59
CA CYS A 222 -30.76 4.15 -1.62
C CYS A 222 -30.56 5.54 -2.20
N PHE A 223 -29.31 5.91 -2.45
CA PHE A 223 -28.93 7.27 -2.86
C PHE A 223 -27.98 7.27 -4.05
N TRP A 224 -28.16 8.19 -4.99
CA TRP A 224 -27.15 8.42 -6.02
C TRP A 224 -26.70 9.86 -6.04
N ASP A 225 -25.45 10.06 -6.43
CA ASP A 225 -24.91 11.40 -6.60
C ASP A 225 -25.34 11.98 -7.96
N VAL A 226 -26.16 13.03 -7.95
CA VAL A 226 -26.69 13.67 -9.16
C VAL A 226 -25.64 14.51 -9.90
N ASP A 227 -24.60 14.97 -9.19
CA ASP A 227 -23.53 15.81 -9.73
C ASP A 227 -22.47 14.95 -10.42
N VAL A 228 -22.26 13.72 -9.96
CA VAL A 228 -21.27 12.77 -10.52
C VAL A 228 -21.89 11.85 -11.58
N SER A 229 -23.12 11.36 -11.36
CA SER A 229 -23.67 10.28 -12.19
C SER A 229 -24.07 10.66 -13.59
N GLY A 230 -24.29 11.95 -13.85
CA GLY A 230 -24.94 12.43 -15.07
C GLY A 230 -26.44 12.11 -15.13
N GLN A 231 -27.04 11.59 -14.05
CA GLN A 231 -28.44 11.16 -13.99
C GLN A 231 -29.26 12.01 -13.01
N ASN A 232 -30.41 12.48 -13.49
CA ASN A 232 -31.40 13.21 -12.68
C ASN A 232 -32.61 12.34 -12.28
N TRP A 233 -32.60 11.06 -12.66
CA TRP A 233 -33.70 10.13 -12.43
C TRP A 233 -33.20 8.73 -12.08
N SER A 234 -34.04 7.94 -11.41
CA SER A 234 -33.86 6.51 -11.14
C SER A 234 -35.22 5.87 -10.89
N ASP A 235 -35.39 4.58 -11.23
CA ASP A 235 -36.60 3.81 -10.92
C ASP A 235 -36.61 3.33 -9.46
N GLY A 236 -36.53 4.29 -8.53
CA GLY A 236 -36.35 4.08 -7.10
C GLY A 236 -35.04 4.67 -6.56
N GLY A 237 -35.00 4.89 -5.24
CA GLY A 237 -33.93 5.64 -4.57
C GLY A 237 -34.15 7.16 -4.61
N VAL A 238 -33.20 7.91 -4.06
CA VAL A 238 -33.26 9.38 -3.98
C VAL A 238 -31.95 10.00 -4.46
N GLY A 239 -32.02 10.94 -5.39
CA GLY A 239 -30.87 11.69 -5.88
C GLY A 239 -30.43 12.73 -4.85
N LYS A 240 -29.12 12.85 -4.66
CA LYS A 240 -28.47 13.72 -3.70
C LYS A 240 -27.28 14.42 -4.34
N SER A 241 -27.04 15.67 -3.99
CA SER A 241 -25.82 16.37 -4.40
C SER A 241 -24.58 15.74 -3.75
N THR A 242 -23.40 15.98 -4.32
CA THR A 242 -22.13 15.53 -3.71
C THR A 242 -21.97 16.05 -2.28
N THR A 243 -22.38 17.29 -2.02
CA THR A 243 -22.34 17.86 -0.66
C THR A 243 -23.22 17.09 0.31
N GLU A 244 -24.45 16.72 -0.07
CA GLU A 244 -25.33 15.91 0.79
C GLU A 244 -24.78 14.49 0.97
N MET A 245 -24.24 13.88 -0.10
CA MET A 245 -23.70 12.52 -0.06
C MET A 245 -22.45 12.41 0.84
N ASN A 246 -21.72 13.49 1.05
CA ASN A 246 -20.59 13.51 1.99
C ASN A 246 -21.03 13.76 3.44
N GLN A 247 -22.33 13.87 3.73
CA GLN A 247 -22.84 14.10 5.08
C GLN A 247 -23.43 12.83 5.69
N GLN A 248 -22.96 12.43 6.87
CA GLN A 248 -23.46 11.22 7.55
C GLN A 248 -24.98 11.29 7.82
N ASN A 249 -25.52 12.50 8.04
CA ASN A 249 -26.94 12.72 8.30
C ASN A 249 -27.85 12.44 7.08
N THR A 250 -27.30 12.29 5.88
CA THR A 250 -28.06 11.86 4.68
C THR A 250 -28.48 10.40 4.80
N TYR A 251 -27.69 9.60 5.53
CA TYR A 251 -27.82 8.16 5.66
C TYR A 251 -28.55 7.75 6.94
N ILE A 252 -29.67 8.41 7.25
CA ILE A 252 -30.50 8.08 8.43
C ILE A 252 -30.94 6.62 8.35
N GLY A 253 -30.69 5.88 9.43
CA GLY A 253 -31.03 4.45 9.55
C GLY A 253 -29.95 3.50 9.02
N TRP A 254 -28.83 4.00 8.48
CA TRP A 254 -27.66 3.17 8.18
C TRP A 254 -26.86 2.86 9.46
N ASP A 255 -26.22 1.72 9.47
CA ASP A 255 -25.38 1.24 10.56
C ASP A 255 -23.94 1.74 10.42
N PHE A 256 -23.60 2.83 11.13
CA PHE A 256 -22.25 3.38 11.22
C PHE A 256 -21.43 2.86 12.41
N LEU A 257 -21.94 1.84 13.13
CA LEU A 257 -21.17 1.19 14.19
C LEU A 257 -20.36 0.04 13.59
N ASP A 258 -20.99 -0.82 12.79
CA ASP A 258 -20.36 -2.05 12.31
C ASP A 258 -20.24 -2.12 10.77
N THR A 259 -21.14 -1.49 10.02
CA THR A 259 -21.20 -1.67 8.55
C THR A 259 -20.51 -0.56 7.76
N TRP A 260 -20.78 0.69 8.10
CA TRP A 260 -20.31 1.85 7.34
C TRP A 260 -19.39 2.74 8.19
N SER A 261 -18.47 3.43 7.52
CA SER A 261 -17.73 4.57 8.07
C SER A 261 -17.77 5.71 7.07
N ILE A 262 -17.64 6.95 7.56
CA ILE A 262 -17.60 8.16 6.74
C ILE A 262 -16.75 9.23 7.45
N VAL A 263 -15.92 9.94 6.70
CA VAL A 263 -15.34 11.23 7.13
C VAL A 263 -16.28 12.31 6.62
N ASN A 264 -17.02 12.93 7.54
CA ASN A 264 -18.03 13.93 7.21
C ASN A 264 -17.43 15.07 6.39
N GLU A 265 -18.13 15.47 5.33
CA GLU A 265 -17.76 16.49 4.34
C GLU A 265 -16.60 16.12 3.40
N CYS A 266 -15.89 15.02 3.68
CA CYS A 266 -14.65 14.66 3.00
C CYS A 266 -14.71 13.37 2.18
N SER A 267 -15.73 12.54 2.41
CA SER A 267 -15.83 11.23 1.77
C SER A 267 -17.28 10.78 1.68
N TYR A 268 -17.54 9.86 0.76
CA TYR A 268 -18.75 9.03 0.76
C TYR A 268 -18.60 7.92 1.82
N PRO A 269 -19.71 7.31 2.28
CA PRO A 269 -19.62 6.14 3.15
C PRO A 269 -18.81 5.02 2.51
N TRP A 270 -17.93 4.36 3.26
CA TRP A 270 -17.30 3.10 2.84
C TRP A 270 -17.63 1.98 3.79
N LEU A 271 -17.51 0.74 3.30
CA LEU A 271 -17.80 -0.45 4.07
C LEU A 271 -16.64 -0.79 5.01
N ASN A 272 -16.99 -1.15 6.24
CA ASN A 272 -16.03 -1.67 7.20
C ASN A 272 -15.66 -3.13 6.84
N ASN A 273 -14.40 -3.51 7.11
CA ASN A 273 -13.86 -4.87 6.94
C ASN A 273 -13.65 -5.36 5.49
N ILE A 274 -13.68 -4.45 4.52
CA ILE A 274 -13.17 -4.69 3.16
C ILE A 274 -12.28 -3.51 2.75
N LEU A 275 -11.60 -3.64 1.60
CA LEU A 275 -10.71 -2.59 1.09
C LEU A 275 -11.47 -1.25 0.99
N ASN A 276 -10.93 -0.21 1.64
CA ASN A 276 -11.49 1.13 1.57
C ASN A 276 -11.01 1.83 0.28
N PRO A 277 -11.91 2.15 -0.67
CA PRO A 277 -11.53 2.76 -1.95
C PRO A 277 -11.13 4.23 -1.85
N TYR A 278 -11.27 4.86 -0.67
CA TYR A 278 -10.96 6.27 -0.44
C TYR A 278 -9.67 6.48 0.35
N LEU A 279 -8.91 5.42 0.66
CA LEU A 279 -7.59 5.60 1.26
C LEU A 279 -6.69 6.42 0.34
N THR A 280 -6.02 7.40 0.92
CA THR A 280 -4.95 8.15 0.28
C THR A 280 -3.62 7.78 0.95
N ILE A 281 -2.51 8.10 0.29
CA ILE A 281 -1.18 7.98 0.89
C ILE A 281 -0.75 9.33 1.42
N THR A 282 -0.15 9.35 2.60
CA THR A 282 0.49 10.55 3.13
C THR A 282 1.66 10.91 2.20
N PRO A 283 1.66 12.09 1.54
CA PRO A 283 2.74 12.45 0.64
C PRO A 283 4.04 12.66 1.42
N ASN A 284 5.18 12.43 0.76
CA ASN A 284 6.47 12.84 1.31
C ASN A 284 6.69 14.33 1.06
N ILE A 285 6.67 15.11 2.13
CA ILE A 285 6.94 16.55 2.10
C ILE A 285 8.31 16.92 2.70
N ILE A 286 9.07 15.94 3.20
CA ILE A 286 10.39 16.17 3.80
C ILE A 286 11.35 16.76 2.74
N GLY A 287 12.04 17.83 3.10
CA GLY A 287 12.97 18.53 2.22
C GLY A 287 12.32 19.51 1.23
N MET A 288 10.99 19.59 1.16
CA MET A 288 10.28 20.59 0.36
C MET A 288 10.25 21.94 1.06
N SER A 289 10.04 23.04 0.31
CA SER A 289 9.67 24.31 0.94
C SER A 289 8.28 24.22 1.57
N GLN A 290 8.02 25.01 2.61
CA GLN A 290 6.69 25.05 3.25
C GLN A 290 5.55 25.26 2.24
N SER A 291 5.69 26.20 1.29
CA SER A 291 4.65 26.48 0.30
C SER A 291 4.37 25.31 -0.65
N GLU A 292 5.40 24.56 -1.04
CA GLU A 292 5.26 23.38 -1.90
C GLU A 292 4.61 22.24 -1.13
N ALA A 293 5.02 22.02 0.13
CA ALA A 293 4.42 21.03 1.02
C ALA A 293 2.92 21.30 1.24
N GLU A 294 2.55 22.53 1.58
CA GLU A 294 1.14 22.93 1.77
C GLU A 294 0.29 22.72 0.52
N SER A 295 0.86 22.93 -0.66
CA SER A 295 0.17 22.69 -1.94
C SER A 295 -0.02 21.19 -2.17
N LEU A 296 1.03 20.40 -1.95
CA LEU A 296 0.98 18.95 -2.13
C LEU A 296 0.00 18.27 -1.17
N ILE A 297 -0.05 18.69 0.10
CA ILE A 297 -1.01 18.18 1.08
C ILE A 297 -2.46 18.40 0.59
N LYS A 298 -2.76 19.61 0.10
CA LYS A 298 -4.10 19.93 -0.43
C LYS A 298 -4.44 19.15 -1.69
N ASP A 299 -3.48 18.95 -2.58
CA ASP A 299 -3.66 18.16 -3.81
C ASP A 299 -4.00 16.69 -3.51
N PHE A 300 -3.51 16.17 -2.38
CA PHE A 300 -3.84 14.82 -1.88
C PHE A 300 -5.16 14.76 -1.10
N GLY A 301 -5.90 15.87 -0.99
CA GLY A 301 -7.16 15.95 -0.24
C GLY A 301 -6.97 15.84 1.28
N LEU A 302 -5.79 16.17 1.78
CA LEU A 302 -5.43 16.17 3.20
C LEU A 302 -5.50 17.59 3.77
N ILE A 303 -5.57 17.69 5.10
CA ILE A 303 -5.71 18.98 5.80
C ILE A 303 -4.37 19.34 6.45
N ILE A 304 -3.96 20.61 6.31
CA ILE A 304 -2.80 21.14 7.04
C ILE A 304 -3.19 21.31 8.51
N GLY A 305 -2.41 20.71 9.39
CA GLY A 305 -2.55 20.83 10.83
C GLY A 305 -1.64 21.89 11.42
N ILE A 306 -0.92 21.49 12.47
CA ILE A 306 0.05 22.33 13.16
C ILE A 306 1.31 22.44 12.30
N VAL A 307 1.67 23.69 11.99
CA VAL A 307 2.97 24.03 11.42
C VAL A 307 3.80 24.66 12.53
N SER A 308 4.90 24.00 12.90
CA SER A 308 5.84 24.50 13.91
C SER A 308 7.22 24.71 13.31
N GLU A 309 8.04 25.49 14.00
CA GLU A 309 9.43 25.71 13.59
C GLU A 309 10.40 25.09 14.61
N GLU A 310 11.50 24.55 14.11
CA GLU A 310 12.62 24.06 14.90
C GLU A 310 13.93 24.47 14.21
N CYS A 311 14.92 24.89 14.99
CA CYS A 311 16.21 25.26 14.41
C CYS A 311 16.94 24.02 13.88
N ASN A 312 17.66 24.19 12.77
CA ASN A 312 18.46 23.15 12.17
C ASN A 312 19.69 23.75 11.48
N ASP A 313 20.87 23.32 11.91
CA ASP A 313 22.15 23.85 11.40
C ASP A 313 22.47 23.42 9.97
N SER A 314 21.84 22.34 9.49
CA SER A 314 22.15 21.73 8.18
C SER A 314 21.07 21.97 7.12
N ILE A 315 19.83 22.26 7.54
CA ILE A 315 18.69 22.40 6.65
C ILE A 315 18.33 23.89 6.51
N PRO A 316 18.25 24.43 5.28
CA PRO A 316 17.88 25.83 5.06
C PRO A 316 16.56 26.22 5.73
N GLN A 317 16.47 27.48 6.15
CA GLN A 317 15.24 28.05 6.67
C GLN A 317 14.10 27.91 5.66
N GLY A 318 12.91 27.54 6.14
CA GLY A 318 11.70 27.39 5.31
C GLY A 318 11.54 26.00 4.68
N THR A 319 12.46 25.08 4.94
CA THR A 319 12.40 23.69 4.47
C THR A 319 11.78 22.77 5.52
N VAL A 320 10.88 21.87 5.11
CA VAL A 320 10.26 20.88 5.98
C VAL A 320 11.30 19.85 6.44
N ILE A 321 11.40 19.63 7.74
CA ILE A 321 12.37 18.70 8.35
C ILE A 321 11.72 17.46 8.94
N ARG A 322 10.41 17.52 9.25
CA ARG A 322 9.65 16.42 9.83
C ARG A 322 8.17 16.59 9.51
N GLN A 323 7.46 15.48 9.35
CA GLN A 323 6.01 15.43 9.16
C GLN A 323 5.38 14.36 10.06
N LEU A 324 4.08 14.48 10.33
CA LEU A 324 3.26 13.48 10.97
C LEU A 324 1.84 13.51 10.37
N PRO A 325 1.26 12.35 9.97
CA PRO A 325 1.86 11.03 9.86
C PRO A 325 3.10 10.97 8.95
N GLU A 326 3.91 9.92 9.11
CA GLU A 326 5.08 9.65 8.26
C GLU A 326 4.67 9.48 6.79
N GLU A 327 5.58 9.77 5.88
CA GLU A 327 5.35 9.63 4.45
C GLU A 327 5.01 8.19 4.04
N ASN A 328 4.25 8.06 2.95
CA ASN A 328 3.80 6.79 2.38
C ASN A 328 2.95 5.92 3.31
N THR A 329 2.51 6.46 4.46
CA THR A 329 1.52 5.81 5.32
C THR A 329 0.12 5.96 4.73
N GLN A 330 -0.77 4.99 5.00
CA GLN A 330 -2.17 5.10 4.59
C GLN A 330 -2.90 6.09 5.50
N SER A 331 -3.62 7.01 4.88
CA SER A 331 -4.41 8.04 5.53
C SER A 331 -5.84 8.04 5.00
N LEU A 332 -6.79 8.43 5.84
CA LEU A 332 -8.15 8.69 5.41
C LEU A 332 -8.22 10.04 4.68
N PRO A 333 -9.25 10.27 3.84
CA PRO A 333 -9.55 11.59 3.32
C PRO A 333 -9.65 12.61 4.44
N CYS A 334 -9.13 13.82 4.22
CA CYS A 334 -9.06 14.88 5.22
C CYS A 334 -8.30 14.54 6.52
N SER A 335 -7.46 13.50 6.53
CA SER A 335 -6.48 13.34 7.61
C SER A 335 -5.62 14.60 7.73
N VAL A 336 -5.30 14.95 8.98
CA VAL A 336 -4.49 16.12 9.31
C VAL A 336 -3.02 15.77 9.21
N ILE A 337 -2.24 16.59 8.51
CA ILE A 337 -0.79 16.51 8.42
C ILE A 337 -0.18 17.68 9.20
N ASP A 338 0.49 17.35 10.30
CA ASP A 338 1.34 18.27 11.05
C ASP A 338 2.76 18.21 10.49
N PHE A 339 3.46 19.35 10.44
CA PHE A 339 4.86 19.34 10.01
C PHE A 339 5.71 20.44 10.65
N VAL A 340 7.01 20.18 10.68
CA VAL A 340 8.03 21.06 11.25
C VAL A 340 8.88 21.62 10.14
N VAL A 341 9.09 22.93 10.18
CA VAL A 341 9.92 23.69 9.23
C VAL A 341 11.20 24.13 9.93
N SER A 342 12.32 24.08 9.22
CA SER A 342 13.58 24.63 9.71
C SER A 342 13.46 26.15 9.88
N SER A 343 13.78 26.67 11.06
CA SER A 343 13.98 28.12 11.27
C SER A 343 15.37 28.60 10.84
N GLY A 344 16.19 27.73 10.25
CA GLY A 344 17.62 27.96 10.00
C GLY A 344 18.50 27.56 11.20
N PRO A 345 19.79 27.95 11.21
CA PRO A 345 20.74 27.53 12.24
C PRO A 345 20.31 27.87 13.67
N CYS A 346 20.70 27.03 14.62
CA CYS A 346 20.42 27.22 16.03
C CYS A 346 21.29 28.35 16.59
N PHE A 347 20.64 29.47 16.95
CA PHE A 347 21.30 30.61 17.58
C PHE A 347 21.07 30.64 19.09
N VAL A 348 22.10 31.09 19.82
CA VAL A 348 22.05 31.44 21.23
C VAL A 348 22.47 32.90 21.41
N GLU A 349 21.87 33.57 22.38
CA GLU A 349 22.21 34.95 22.73
C GLU A 349 23.46 34.99 23.59
N VAL A 350 24.45 35.81 23.21
CA VAL A 350 25.68 36.01 23.97
C VAL A 350 25.32 36.66 25.32
N PRO A 351 25.60 36.01 26.46
CA PRO A 351 25.32 36.58 27.76
C PRO A 351 26.18 37.82 28.03
N ASN A 352 25.64 38.78 28.79
CA ASN A 352 26.43 39.91 29.29
C ASN A 352 27.19 39.48 30.55
N ILE A 353 28.52 39.46 30.47
CA ILE A 353 29.42 38.97 31.50
C ILE A 353 30.37 40.05 32.04
N ILE A 354 30.18 41.31 31.62
CA ILE A 354 30.96 42.45 32.09
C ILE A 354 30.81 42.62 33.61
N GLY A 355 31.94 42.76 34.32
CA GLY A 355 31.98 42.92 35.78
C GLY A 355 32.00 41.62 36.60
N LEU A 356 31.89 40.46 35.95
CA LEU A 356 32.04 39.15 36.58
C LEU A 356 33.51 38.75 36.71
N THR A 357 33.82 37.79 37.59
CA THR A 357 35.14 37.14 37.58
C THR A 357 35.29 36.24 36.35
N GLN A 358 36.52 35.97 35.93
CA GLN A 358 36.77 35.06 34.79
C GLN A 358 36.08 33.70 34.93
N SER A 359 36.12 33.09 36.13
CA SER A 359 35.50 31.79 36.37
C SER A 359 33.97 31.83 36.35
N GLU A 360 33.36 32.91 36.85
CA GLU A 360 31.91 33.12 36.76
C GLU A 360 31.47 33.33 35.30
N ALA A 361 32.23 34.12 34.54
CA ALA A 361 31.97 34.36 33.12
C ALA A 361 32.07 33.07 32.30
N GLU A 362 33.09 32.24 32.53
CA GLU A 362 33.25 30.94 31.86
C GLU A 362 32.07 29.99 32.13
N ASN A 363 31.62 29.91 33.39
CA ASN A 363 30.45 29.10 33.75
C ASN A 363 29.17 29.57 33.05
N ILE A 364 28.97 30.88 32.90
CA ILE A 364 27.79 31.44 32.22
C ILE A 364 27.87 31.22 30.69
N ILE A 365 29.05 31.41 30.09
CA ILE A 365 29.28 31.15 28.66
C ILE A 365 28.99 29.68 28.33
N THR A 366 29.59 28.77 29.10
CA THR A 366 29.41 27.32 28.89
C THR A 366 27.98 26.87 29.14
N ALA A 367 27.31 27.42 30.17
CA ALA A 367 25.89 27.17 30.42
C ALA A 367 24.98 27.68 29.30
N ALA A 368 25.37 28.75 28.60
CA ALA A 368 24.66 29.26 27.42
C ALA A 368 24.96 28.45 26.13
N GLY A 369 25.77 27.39 26.20
CA GLY A 369 26.14 26.58 25.03
C GLY A 369 27.19 27.24 24.12
N LEU A 370 27.88 28.27 24.59
CA LEU A 370 29.00 28.93 23.92
C LEU A 370 30.34 28.40 24.47
N SER A 371 31.43 28.67 23.76
CA SER A 371 32.78 28.29 24.20
C SER A 371 33.57 29.50 24.69
N LEU A 372 34.45 29.30 25.68
CA LEU A 372 35.40 30.33 26.06
C LEU A 372 36.44 30.50 24.95
N GLY A 373 36.55 31.72 24.43
CA GLY A 373 37.52 32.08 23.42
C GLY A 373 38.87 32.48 24.01
N THR A 374 39.52 33.45 23.39
CA THR A 374 40.78 33.99 23.90
C THR A 374 40.53 34.85 25.13
N VAL A 375 41.35 34.64 26.16
CA VAL A 375 41.40 35.51 27.33
C VAL A 375 42.62 36.40 27.20
N SER A 376 42.39 37.71 27.16
CA SER A 376 43.41 38.74 27.08
C SER A 376 43.40 39.59 28.33
N GLU A 377 44.55 40.12 28.68
CA GLU A 377 44.74 40.93 29.87
C GLU A 377 45.01 42.38 29.50
N GLN A 378 44.36 43.30 30.20
CA GLN A 378 44.59 44.73 30.03
C GLN A 378 44.52 45.44 31.38
N CYS A 379 45.46 46.35 31.63
CA CYS A 379 45.40 47.17 32.83
C CYS A 379 44.20 48.13 32.76
N SER A 380 43.51 48.31 33.88
CA SER A 380 42.33 49.18 34.02
C SER A 380 42.10 49.58 35.47
N GLU A 381 41.28 50.59 35.71
CA GLU A 381 40.88 51.01 37.07
C GLU A 381 39.92 50.03 37.78
N ILE A 382 39.49 48.96 37.09
CA ILE A 382 38.64 47.91 37.65
C ILE A 382 39.50 46.90 38.42
N GLU A 383 38.92 46.27 39.45
CA GLU A 383 39.58 45.24 40.25
C GLU A 383 40.18 44.13 39.38
N ALA A 384 41.41 43.71 39.72
CA ALA A 384 42.11 42.65 39.01
C ALA A 384 41.29 41.34 39.02
N GLY A 385 41.22 40.66 37.87
CA GLY A 385 40.46 39.41 37.70
C GLY A 385 39.00 39.58 37.28
N LYS A 386 38.51 40.82 37.11
CA LYS A 386 37.17 41.10 36.56
C LYS A 386 37.20 41.27 35.05
N VAL A 387 36.14 40.80 34.38
CA VAL A 387 35.92 40.98 32.93
C VAL A 387 35.55 42.44 32.67
N ILE A 388 36.35 43.12 31.86
CA ILE A 388 36.18 44.53 31.47
C ILE A 388 35.76 44.71 30.02
N GLY A 389 35.87 43.65 29.22
CA GLY A 389 35.43 43.62 27.84
C GLY A 389 35.07 42.19 27.43
N GLN A 390 34.11 42.08 26.52
CA GLN A 390 33.74 40.82 25.87
C GLN A 390 33.57 41.05 24.37
N THR A 391 33.89 40.05 23.57
CA THR A 391 33.62 40.06 22.13
C THR A 391 33.15 38.68 21.69
N PRO A 392 31.96 38.54 21.08
CA PRO A 392 30.98 39.60 20.76
C PRO A 392 30.28 40.24 21.96
N GLU A 393 29.61 41.37 21.75
CA GLU A 393 28.87 42.09 22.79
C GLU A 393 27.67 41.28 23.29
N GLY A 394 27.27 41.52 24.55
CA GLY A 394 26.09 40.88 25.13
C GLY A 394 24.84 41.21 24.31
N GLY A 395 24.00 40.21 24.05
CA GLY A 395 22.83 40.32 23.16
C GLY A 395 23.09 39.93 21.70
N THR A 396 24.34 39.65 21.31
CA THR A 396 24.65 39.17 19.96
C THR A 396 24.14 37.75 19.75
N GLN A 397 23.60 37.41 18.57
CA GLN A 397 23.19 36.04 18.23
C GLN A 397 24.35 35.27 17.61
N LEU A 398 24.72 34.13 18.19
CA LEU A 398 25.79 33.26 17.71
C LEU A 398 25.32 31.81 17.59
N SER A 399 25.91 31.05 16.68
CA SER A 399 25.67 29.61 16.61
C SER A 399 26.20 28.91 17.87
N LEU A 400 25.59 27.80 18.27
CA LEU A 400 26.09 26.99 19.39
C LEU A 400 27.59 26.67 19.23
N GLY A 401 28.32 26.70 20.34
CA GLY A 401 29.76 26.45 20.39
C GLY A 401 30.64 27.61 19.92
N SER A 402 30.08 28.71 19.41
CA SER A 402 30.86 29.91 19.06
C SER A 402 31.61 30.45 20.27
N SER A 403 32.79 31.04 20.02
CA SER A 403 33.65 31.54 21.08
C SER A 403 33.31 32.95 21.52
N VAL A 404 33.37 33.19 22.83
CA VAL A 404 33.30 34.53 23.44
C VAL A 404 34.66 34.85 24.04
N ASN A 405 35.32 35.88 23.50
CA ASN A 405 36.63 36.34 23.97
C ASN A 405 36.46 37.31 25.13
N LEU A 406 37.41 37.27 26.08
CA LEU A 406 37.40 38.09 27.29
C LEU A 406 38.59 39.05 27.32
N ILE A 407 38.34 40.24 27.85
CA ILE A 407 39.37 41.15 28.35
C ILE A 407 39.23 41.20 29.87
N VAL A 408 40.24 40.73 30.60
CA VAL A 408 40.27 40.68 32.06
C VAL A 408 41.22 41.76 32.59
N SER A 409 40.81 42.46 33.65
CA SER A 409 41.66 43.49 34.24
C SER A 409 42.85 42.91 34.99
N THR A 410 44.04 43.47 34.78
CA THR A 410 45.23 43.24 35.62
C THR A 410 45.37 44.23 36.78
N GLY A 411 44.38 45.10 36.99
CA GLY A 411 44.45 46.24 37.91
C GLY A 411 45.04 47.50 37.25
N PRO A 412 45.27 48.57 38.03
CA PRO A 412 45.65 49.88 37.51
C PRO A 412 46.94 49.84 36.68
N CYS A 413 46.99 50.59 35.58
CA CYS A 413 48.18 50.66 34.75
C CYS A 413 49.34 51.26 35.54
N SER A 414 50.43 50.51 35.69
CA SER A 414 51.64 51.04 36.31
C SER A 414 52.30 52.04 35.36
N ASP A 415 52.32 53.32 35.74
CA ASP A 415 53.13 54.33 35.05
C ASP A 415 54.60 53.87 35.09
N GLY A 416 55.20 53.67 33.92
CA GLY A 416 56.56 53.16 33.79
C GLY A 416 57.57 54.08 34.47
N GLU A 417 58.05 53.68 35.64
CA GLU A 417 59.25 54.26 36.25
C GLU A 417 60.50 53.64 35.64
N GLY A 418 61.37 54.50 35.11
CA GLY A 418 62.61 54.11 34.48
C GLY A 418 63.75 53.77 35.44
N ILE A 419 64.87 53.48 34.77
CA ILE A 419 66.28 53.43 35.17
C ILE A 419 66.77 52.24 36.05
N ARG A 420 67.71 51.45 35.53
CA ARG A 420 69.17 51.72 35.63
C ARG A 420 70.01 50.61 34.96
N GLU A 421 70.99 51.05 34.16
CA GLU A 421 72.14 50.26 33.72
C GLU A 421 72.97 49.78 34.93
N GLY A 422 73.43 48.53 34.87
CA GLY A 422 74.39 47.95 35.78
C GLY A 422 75.32 47.00 35.03
N ILE A 423 76.50 47.50 34.67
CA ILE A 423 77.63 46.74 34.14
C ILE A 423 78.25 45.92 35.28
N TRP A 424 78.49 44.62 35.05
CA TRP A 424 79.53 43.87 35.73
C TRP A 424 80.13 42.80 34.80
N GLU A 425 81.46 42.86 34.65
CA GLU A 425 82.30 41.88 33.94
C GLU A 425 82.66 40.71 34.86
N GLY A 426 82.87 39.52 34.28
CA GLY A 426 83.47 38.38 34.99
C GLY A 426 83.46 37.08 34.18
N GLU A 427 84.65 36.66 33.73
CA GLU A 427 84.97 35.53 32.84
C GLU A 427 84.81 34.12 33.47
N GLY A 428 84.62 33.07 32.65
CA GLY A 428 84.84 31.66 33.09
C GLY A 428 84.30 30.52 32.18
N PHE A 429 85.10 30.11 31.20
CA PHE A 429 85.39 28.75 30.65
C PHE A 429 84.42 27.51 30.74
N ILE A 430 84.08 26.96 29.55
CA ILE A 430 83.93 25.57 28.98
C ILE A 430 83.30 24.38 29.78
N GLU A 431 82.26 23.74 29.21
CA GLU A 431 82.19 22.36 28.62
C GLU A 431 80.76 21.79 28.56
N GLY A 432 80.47 21.00 27.51
CA GLY A 432 79.44 19.95 27.57
C GLY A 432 78.36 19.98 26.49
N ALA A 433 78.65 19.36 25.34
CA ALA A 433 77.69 19.02 24.30
C ALA A 433 76.68 17.93 24.75
N THR A 434 75.50 17.89 24.14
CA THR A 434 74.94 16.66 23.53
C THR A 434 73.69 16.98 22.71
N GLU A 435 73.81 16.75 21.40
CA GLU A 435 72.69 16.35 20.54
C GLU A 435 72.31 14.91 20.86
N GLY A 436 71.02 14.59 20.71
CA GLY A 436 70.49 13.24 20.83
C GLY A 436 69.37 13.02 19.81
N SER A 437 69.77 12.79 18.57
CA SER A 437 69.02 11.97 17.61
C SER A 437 69.24 10.49 17.94
N PHE A 438 68.23 9.65 17.71
CA PHE A 438 68.45 8.20 17.59
C PHE A 438 67.54 7.63 16.50
N GLU A 439 68.17 7.18 15.43
CA GLU A 439 67.65 6.24 14.43
C GLU A 439 67.76 4.80 14.96
N GLY A 440 67.00 3.90 14.34
CA GLY A 440 67.20 2.46 14.48
C GLY A 440 66.40 1.68 13.44
N GLU A 441 66.91 1.64 12.20
CA GLU A 441 66.56 0.60 11.22
C GLU A 441 67.20 -0.75 11.61
N GLY A 442 66.59 -1.85 11.16
CA GLY A 442 67.20 -3.18 11.22
C GLY A 442 66.29 -4.29 10.72
N THR A 443 66.42 -4.60 9.43
CA THR A 443 65.82 -5.75 8.73
C THR A 443 66.66 -7.02 8.87
N LEU A 444 66.00 -8.15 8.56
CA LEU A 444 66.45 -9.37 7.84
C LEU A 444 66.32 -10.74 8.55
N GLU A 445 65.72 -11.63 7.74
CA GLU A 445 66.00 -13.06 7.52
C GLU A 445 65.33 -14.16 8.35
N GLY A 446 64.66 -15.07 7.63
CA GLY A 446 64.48 -16.47 8.01
C GLY A 446 63.26 -17.17 7.44
N ASN A 447 63.36 -17.72 6.21
CA ASN A 447 62.45 -18.74 5.66
C ASN A 447 62.57 -20.08 6.40
N LEU A 448 61.49 -20.88 6.49
CA LEU A 448 61.33 -22.19 5.80
C LEU A 448 60.07 -22.97 6.27
N GLU A 449 59.36 -23.50 5.26
CA GLU A 449 58.69 -24.82 5.12
C GLU A 449 57.74 -25.42 6.18
N GLY A 450 56.64 -26.00 5.68
CA GLY A 450 55.98 -27.16 6.32
C GLY A 450 54.51 -27.39 5.93
N MET A 451 54.29 -28.26 4.92
CA MET A 451 52.99 -28.88 4.56
C MET A 451 52.44 -29.80 5.68
N VAL A 452 51.12 -30.09 5.69
CA VAL A 452 50.51 -31.40 5.33
C VAL A 452 49.00 -31.43 5.64
N GLU A 453 48.28 -32.15 4.77
CA GLU A 453 46.86 -32.51 4.66
C GLU A 453 46.21 -33.24 5.86
N GLY A 454 44.88 -33.35 5.81
CA GLY A 454 44.11 -34.35 6.56
C GLY A 454 42.64 -34.44 6.14
N THR A 455 42.36 -35.27 5.13
CA THR A 455 41.04 -35.83 4.79
C THR A 455 40.71 -37.01 5.70
N ILE A 456 39.42 -37.27 5.98
CA ILE A 456 38.96 -38.56 6.54
C ILE A 456 37.66 -38.98 5.84
N GLU A 457 37.72 -40.11 5.13
CA GLU A 457 36.58 -40.96 4.75
C GLU A 457 36.33 -42.04 5.82
N GLY A 458 35.12 -42.59 5.85
CA GLY A 458 34.81 -43.82 6.57
C GLY A 458 33.43 -44.38 6.20
N GLU A 459 33.43 -45.46 5.41
CA GLU A 459 32.29 -46.22 4.89
C GLU A 459 31.56 -47.12 5.91
N GLY A 460 30.37 -47.58 5.54
CA GLY A 460 29.73 -48.79 6.07
C GLY A 460 28.53 -49.25 5.22
N THR A 461 28.70 -50.37 4.51
CA THR A 461 27.74 -51.06 3.63
C THR A 461 26.86 -52.07 4.38
N LEU A 462 25.70 -52.43 3.81
CA LEU A 462 25.10 -53.78 3.90
C LEU A 462 24.23 -54.06 2.65
N GLU A 463 24.42 -55.25 2.09
CA GLU A 463 23.80 -55.81 0.88
C GLU A 463 22.39 -56.39 1.11
N GLY A 464 21.66 -56.58 0.00
CA GLY A 464 20.52 -57.49 -0.11
C GLY A 464 19.92 -57.56 -1.52
N GLU A 465 20.38 -58.53 -2.33
CA GLU A 465 19.73 -59.04 -3.56
C GLU A 465 18.32 -59.59 -3.25
N GLY A 466 17.29 -59.73 -4.10
CA GLY A 466 17.04 -59.55 -5.53
C GLY A 466 15.79 -60.38 -5.88
N ILE A 467 14.87 -59.89 -6.74
CA ILE A 467 14.01 -60.72 -7.61
C ILE A 467 13.43 -59.87 -8.74
N SER A 468 13.62 -60.37 -9.97
CA SER A 468 13.05 -59.90 -11.23
C SER A 468 11.66 -60.49 -11.50
N GLU A 469 10.77 -59.72 -12.14
CA GLU A 469 10.02 -60.06 -13.37
C GLU A 469 8.69 -59.27 -13.46
N GLY A 470 8.48 -58.59 -14.60
CA GLY A 470 7.14 -58.17 -15.04
C GLY A 470 7.05 -56.76 -15.61
N GLU A 471 7.45 -56.58 -16.87
CA GLU A 471 7.11 -55.40 -17.69
C GLU A 471 5.59 -55.21 -17.80
N VAL A 472 5.11 -54.01 -17.46
CA VAL A 472 4.16 -53.26 -18.28
C VAL A 472 4.63 -51.81 -18.23
N GLU A 473 5.24 -51.31 -19.31
CA GLU A 473 5.56 -49.89 -19.49
C GLU A 473 4.26 -49.07 -19.52
N GLY A 474 3.84 -48.63 -18.35
CA GLY A 474 3.26 -47.30 -18.17
C GLY A 474 4.17 -46.61 -17.18
N GLU A 475 4.93 -45.60 -17.63
CA GLU A 475 5.75 -44.78 -16.73
C GLU A 475 4.84 -44.16 -15.66
N TYR A 476 4.76 -44.82 -14.51
CA TYR A 476 4.16 -44.27 -13.30
C TYR A 476 5.22 -43.33 -12.72
N TYR A 477 5.20 -42.09 -13.17
CA TYR A 477 5.95 -41.03 -12.52
C TYR A 477 5.32 -40.82 -11.13
N PRO A 478 6.11 -40.93 -10.04
CA PRO A 478 5.60 -40.62 -8.70
C PRO A 478 5.11 -39.17 -8.69
N PRO A 479 4.05 -38.83 -7.92
CA PRO A 479 3.65 -37.45 -7.74
C PRO A 479 4.85 -36.69 -7.18
N HIS A 480 5.31 -35.75 -8.00
CA HIS A 480 6.47 -34.91 -7.81
C HIS A 480 6.29 -34.10 -6.52
N ASP A 481 7.38 -33.85 -5.77
CA ASP A 481 7.36 -32.90 -4.66
C ASP A 481 6.82 -31.56 -5.18
N ALA A 482 5.75 -31.07 -4.54
CA ALA A 482 5.00 -29.87 -4.94
C ALA A 482 5.71 -28.54 -4.58
N ASP A 483 6.96 -28.65 -4.16
CA ASP A 483 7.83 -27.57 -3.72
C ASP A 483 9.28 -28.06 -3.95
N GLN A 484 9.79 -27.89 -5.17
CA GLN A 484 11.14 -28.33 -5.53
C GLN A 484 12.23 -27.34 -5.08
N ASN A 485 11.87 -26.10 -4.77
CA ASN A 485 12.81 -25.06 -4.34
C ASN A 485 12.91 -24.96 -2.80
N GLY A 486 12.01 -25.64 -2.07
CA GLY A 486 11.99 -25.76 -0.62
C GLY A 486 11.59 -24.47 0.10
N ASP A 487 10.87 -23.57 -0.56
CA ASP A 487 10.43 -22.29 0.01
C ASP A 487 9.11 -22.39 0.80
N TRP A 488 8.47 -23.56 0.80
CA TRP A 488 7.17 -23.84 1.43
C TRP A 488 6.02 -23.00 0.82
N GLU A 489 6.22 -22.42 -0.37
CA GLU A 489 5.26 -21.66 -1.15
C GLU A 489 4.93 -22.42 -2.45
N ILE A 490 3.67 -22.82 -2.63
CA ILE A 490 3.25 -23.45 -3.90
C ILE A 490 2.98 -22.34 -4.91
N SER A 491 3.78 -22.28 -5.99
CA SER A 491 3.57 -21.31 -7.06
C SER A 491 2.18 -21.48 -7.70
N LEU A 492 1.59 -20.39 -8.20
CA LEU A 492 0.28 -20.42 -8.85
C LEU A 492 0.22 -21.43 -10.01
N SER A 493 1.30 -21.50 -10.79
CA SER A 493 1.47 -22.49 -11.85
C SER A 493 1.35 -23.91 -11.30
N GLU A 494 1.93 -24.17 -10.14
CA GLU A 494 1.95 -25.49 -9.51
C GLU A 494 0.61 -25.85 -8.87
N LEU A 495 -0.03 -24.93 -8.13
CA LEU A 495 -1.37 -25.14 -7.57
C LEU A 495 -2.41 -25.38 -8.68
N LEU A 496 -2.43 -24.53 -9.71
CA LEU A 496 -3.35 -24.69 -10.84
C LEU A 496 -3.03 -25.95 -11.66
N ARG A 497 -1.76 -26.34 -11.78
CA ARG A 497 -1.36 -27.59 -12.45
C ARG A 497 -1.81 -28.82 -11.67
N ILE A 498 -1.68 -28.84 -10.34
CA ILE A 498 -2.19 -29.92 -9.48
C ILE A 498 -3.72 -30.02 -9.64
N ILE A 499 -4.43 -28.89 -9.57
CA ILE A 499 -5.88 -28.86 -9.81
C ILE A 499 -6.22 -29.38 -11.22
N GLN A 500 -5.45 -28.99 -12.24
CA GLN A 500 -5.70 -29.39 -13.62
C GLN A 500 -5.30 -30.84 -13.92
N PHE A 501 -4.32 -31.40 -13.19
CA PHE A 501 -3.95 -32.82 -13.22
C PHE A 501 -5.17 -33.70 -12.88
N PHE A 502 -5.87 -33.37 -11.78
CA PHE A 502 -7.10 -34.08 -11.40
C PHE A 502 -8.26 -33.87 -12.40
N ASN A 503 -8.25 -32.80 -13.19
CA ASN A 503 -9.29 -32.51 -14.17
C ASN A 503 -9.06 -33.11 -15.57
N MET A 504 -7.80 -33.26 -16.02
CA MET A 504 -7.46 -33.65 -17.40
C MET A 504 -6.81 -35.03 -17.54
N GLY A 505 -6.30 -35.61 -16.46
CA GLY A 505 -5.75 -36.98 -16.45
C GLY A 505 -4.55 -37.18 -17.38
N GLY A 506 -3.68 -36.17 -17.53
CA GLY A 506 -2.42 -36.25 -18.28
C GLY A 506 -1.72 -34.90 -18.49
N TYR A 507 -0.41 -34.93 -18.80
CA TYR A 507 0.44 -33.78 -19.14
C TYR A 507 1.33 -34.06 -20.38
N TYR A 508 1.89 -33.01 -20.98
CA TYR A 508 2.88 -33.09 -22.07
C TYR A 508 4.07 -32.15 -21.83
N PRO A 509 5.29 -32.47 -22.32
CA PRO A 509 6.45 -31.57 -22.20
C PRO A 509 6.24 -30.22 -22.90
N CYS A 510 6.47 -29.11 -22.22
CA CYS A 510 6.45 -27.74 -22.73
C CYS A 510 7.61 -26.89 -22.16
N PRO A 511 8.84 -27.04 -22.70
CA PRO A 511 10.01 -26.34 -22.17
C PRO A 511 9.86 -24.81 -22.14
N GLY A 512 10.21 -24.20 -20.99
CA GLY A 512 10.20 -22.75 -20.77
C GLY A 512 8.81 -22.13 -20.57
N GLN A 513 7.75 -22.93 -20.49
CA GLN A 513 6.38 -22.43 -20.28
C GLN A 513 5.86 -22.60 -18.85
N THR A 514 6.42 -23.55 -18.12
CA THR A 514 6.20 -23.80 -16.69
C THR A 514 7.55 -24.03 -16.03
N GLU A 515 7.59 -23.91 -14.70
CA GLU A 515 8.81 -24.11 -13.91
C GLU A 515 9.41 -25.51 -14.09
N ASP A 516 8.56 -26.52 -14.31
CA ASP A 516 8.93 -27.92 -14.50
C ASP A 516 9.01 -28.36 -15.97
N ASN A 517 8.75 -27.47 -16.93
CA ASN A 517 8.67 -27.77 -18.37
C ASN A 517 7.55 -28.76 -18.76
N TYR A 518 6.45 -28.85 -18.00
CA TYR A 518 5.28 -29.68 -18.31
C TYR A 518 3.95 -28.91 -18.27
N CYS A 519 3.11 -29.14 -19.26
CA CYS A 519 1.81 -28.50 -19.42
C CYS A 519 0.67 -29.52 -19.29
N PRO A 520 -0.47 -29.16 -18.70
CA PRO A 520 -1.62 -30.05 -18.61
C PRO A 520 -2.24 -30.35 -19.99
N GLY A 521 -2.56 -31.63 -20.25
CA GLY A 521 -3.12 -32.11 -21.52
C GLY A 521 -2.54 -33.48 -21.95
N LYS A 522 -3.25 -34.23 -22.80
CA LYS A 522 -2.71 -35.46 -23.41
C LYS A 522 -1.96 -35.11 -24.70
N LEU A 523 -0.81 -35.74 -24.94
CA LEU A 523 -0.14 -35.74 -26.25
C LEU A 523 -1.18 -36.10 -27.33
N LYS A 524 -1.25 -35.30 -28.40
CA LYS A 524 -2.09 -35.59 -29.57
C LYS A 524 -1.57 -36.80 -30.34
#